data_AF-A0A5S9IUA5-F1
#
_entry.id   AF-A0A5S9IUA5-F1
#
_cell.length_a   1.000
_cell.length_b   1.000
_cell.length_c   1.000
_cell.angle_alpha   90.00
_cell.angle_beta   90.00
_cell.angle_gamma   90.00
#
_symmetry.space_group_name_H-M   'P 1'
#
loop_
_entity.id
_entity.type
_entity.pdbx_description
1 polymer ?
#
loop_
_entity_poly.entity_id
_entity_poly.type
_entity_poly.pdbx_seq_one_letter_code
_entity_poly.pdbx_strand_id
1 'polypeptide(L)'
;MLKKINANCLWLICVFMVCTHTQNLDWLKVQEAKFKFKRYTWGDEFSFLIRGNSHQYLKNAKLILEIRYQGKLASQYNFQLTTDSSATYFPFRLLCGPLNEPYQRVLAGKYKVTIYIIIAGQSLKVRKKLSSFKGAKYDLFNESIYWKTEKEFIKEDREIKNFYQKRLQRLDTLYKELLKNAQLALEVQKSIQYRKPNPFIGKKQQKFSPILWRKWLQKKLQEPTKNELAMLRKFYKKTYCRRYPEPNSNLEEFAFVLLRYARILSIRIHEYHKVKVDVRDASRVDPFGVSREQGLINHLSKLLRNTAKSLENTK
;
A
#
# COMPACT_ATOMS: atom_id res chain seq x y z
N MET A 1 61.02 27.31 3.06
CA MET A 1 59.62 27.60 2.66
C MET A 1 58.70 26.52 3.22
N LEU A 2 58.18 26.70 4.43
CA LEU A 2 57.15 25.81 4.99
C LEU A 2 55.77 26.37 4.59
N LYS A 3 55.11 25.68 3.66
CA LYS A 3 53.75 26.04 3.21
C LYS A 3 52.79 25.93 4.40
N LYS A 4 52.09 27.03 4.70
CA LYS A 4 50.94 27.08 5.61
C LYS A 4 49.92 26.02 5.20
N ILE A 5 49.85 24.93 5.94
CA ILE A 5 48.71 24.01 5.86
C ILE A 5 47.54 24.72 6.53
N ASN A 6 46.50 25.01 5.74
CA ASN A 6 45.28 25.66 6.20
C ASN A 6 44.65 24.85 7.35
N ALA A 7 44.46 25.48 8.51
CA ALA A 7 43.83 24.89 9.70
C ALA A 7 42.44 24.29 9.41
N ASN A 8 41.75 24.79 8.37
CA ASN A 8 40.46 24.26 7.91
C ASN A 8 40.56 22.87 7.28
N CYS A 9 41.69 22.50 6.65
CA CYS A 9 41.91 21.14 6.14
C CYS A 9 42.20 20.15 7.27
N LEU A 10 42.90 20.58 8.32
CA LEU A 10 43.13 19.76 9.52
C LEU A 10 41.81 19.49 10.26
N TRP A 11 40.92 20.49 10.36
CA TRP A 11 39.61 20.32 10.98
C TRP A 11 38.71 19.34 10.21
N LEU A 12 38.70 19.40 8.87
CA LEU A 12 37.98 18.44 8.02
C LEU A 12 38.50 17.01 8.18
N ILE A 13 39.82 16.81 8.33
CA ILE A 13 40.42 15.49 8.58
C ILE A 13 40.06 14.98 9.99
N CYS A 14 40.10 15.85 11.00
CA CYS A 14 39.68 15.49 12.36
C CYS A 14 38.18 15.17 12.45
N VAL A 15 37.31 15.90 11.75
CA VAL A 15 35.86 15.63 11.70
C VAL A 15 35.57 14.35 10.92
N PHE A 16 36.36 14.02 9.88
CA PHE A 16 36.24 12.74 9.17
C PHE A 16 36.69 11.54 10.03
N MET A 17 37.76 11.67 10.83
CA MET A 17 38.19 10.59 11.73
C MET A 17 37.19 10.31 12.86
N VAL A 18 36.40 11.31 13.28
CA VAL A 18 35.41 11.15 14.37
C VAL A 18 34.10 10.48 13.89
N CYS A 19 33.84 10.40 12.58
CA CYS A 19 32.52 9.97 12.08
C CYS A 19 32.38 8.51 11.64
N THR A 20 33.42 7.66 11.69
CA THR A 20 33.29 6.23 11.33
C THR A 20 34.17 5.32 12.17
N HIS A 21 33.97 5.29 13.49
CA HIS A 21 34.54 4.24 14.33
C HIS A 21 33.62 3.02 14.41
N THR A 22 33.56 2.26 13.31
CA THR A 22 33.32 0.82 13.44
C THR A 22 34.65 0.19 13.85
N GLN A 23 34.76 -0.28 15.09
CA GLN A 23 35.91 -1.08 15.49
C GLN A 23 35.86 -2.38 14.66
N ASN A 24 36.74 -2.50 13.66
CA ASN A 24 36.97 -3.79 13.00
C ASN A 24 37.62 -4.70 14.04
N LEU A 25 36.80 -5.54 14.66
CA LEU A 25 37.27 -6.58 15.56
C LEU A 25 37.52 -7.82 14.70
N ASP A 26 38.76 -8.29 14.65
CA ASP A 26 39.15 -9.43 13.81
C ASP A 26 38.31 -10.69 14.09
N TRP A 27 37.78 -10.78 15.31
CA TRP A 27 36.99 -11.89 15.79
C TRP A 27 35.47 -11.76 15.58
N LEU A 28 34.97 -10.58 15.21
CA LEU A 28 33.54 -10.38 14.93
C LEU A 28 33.32 -9.16 14.04
N LYS A 29 32.71 -9.39 12.88
CA LYS A 29 32.44 -8.32 11.91
C LYS A 29 30.99 -8.35 11.47
N VAL A 30 30.28 -7.24 11.66
CA VAL A 30 28.99 -6.98 11.01
C VAL A 30 29.28 -6.54 9.58
N GLN A 31 28.74 -7.27 8.61
CA GLN A 31 28.92 -7.00 7.17
C GLN A 31 27.72 -6.28 6.57
N GLU A 32 26.51 -6.57 7.04
CA GLU A 32 25.28 -5.97 6.56
C GLU A 32 24.34 -5.72 7.74
N ALA A 33 23.82 -4.50 7.85
CA ALA A 33 22.76 -4.17 8.79
C ALA A 33 21.74 -3.28 8.06
N LYS A 34 20.54 -3.80 7.78
CA LYS A 34 19.55 -3.11 6.94
C LYS A 34 18.15 -3.27 7.47
N PHE A 35 17.38 -2.19 7.39
CA PHE A 35 15.93 -2.29 7.51
C PHE A 35 15.35 -3.07 6.34
N LYS A 36 14.47 -4.00 6.66
CA LYS A 36 13.62 -4.72 5.75
C LYS A 36 12.19 -4.23 5.97
N PHE A 37 11.65 -3.65 4.92
CA PHE A 37 10.28 -3.19 4.88
C PHE A 37 9.40 -4.27 4.25
N LYS A 38 8.27 -4.55 4.91
CA LYS A 38 7.23 -5.37 4.30
C LYS A 38 5.88 -4.75 4.58
N ARG A 39 5.07 -4.66 3.53
CA ARG A 39 3.70 -4.17 3.60
C ARG A 39 2.76 -5.34 3.80
N TYR A 40 2.07 -5.36 4.93
CA TYR A 40 1.08 -6.38 5.29
C TYR A 40 -0.33 -5.83 5.24
N THR A 41 -1.30 -6.73 5.34
CA THR A 41 -2.70 -6.37 5.30
C THR A 41 -3.11 -5.45 6.45
N TRP A 42 -2.49 -5.62 7.62
CA TRP A 42 -2.74 -4.81 8.81
C TRP A 42 -1.90 -3.53 8.90
N GLY A 43 -0.79 -3.43 8.19
CA GLY A 43 0.11 -2.28 8.33
C GLY A 43 1.46 -2.49 7.66
N ASP A 44 2.23 -1.41 7.68
CA ASP A 44 3.64 -1.44 7.30
C ASP A 44 4.44 -1.99 8.47
N GLU A 45 5.29 -2.99 8.25
CA GLU A 45 6.17 -3.55 9.27
C GLU A 45 7.64 -3.37 8.92
N PHE A 46 8.41 -3.03 9.94
CA PHE A 46 9.85 -3.06 9.91
C PHE A 46 10.37 -4.35 10.48
N SER A 47 11.36 -4.91 9.81
CA SER A 47 12.30 -5.83 10.42
C SER A 47 13.71 -5.31 10.19
N PHE A 48 14.66 -5.76 10.99
CA PHE A 48 16.05 -5.43 10.89
C PHE A 48 16.85 -6.69 10.58
N LEU A 49 17.55 -6.71 9.46
CA LEU A 49 18.41 -7.82 9.08
C LEU A 49 19.86 -7.47 9.42
N ILE A 50 20.50 -8.32 10.20
CA ILE A 50 21.93 -8.26 10.51
C ILE A 50 22.59 -9.50 9.91
N ARG A 51 23.72 -9.31 9.24
CA ARG A 51 24.61 -10.38 8.80
C ARG A 51 26.05 -10.03 9.10
N GLY A 52 26.83 -11.06 9.39
CA GLY A 52 28.25 -10.91 9.63
C GLY A 52 28.95 -12.24 9.77
N ASN A 53 30.20 -12.17 10.21
CA ASN A 53 31.03 -13.33 10.49
C ASN A 53 31.57 -13.22 11.91
N SER A 54 31.61 -14.34 12.62
CA SER A 54 32.06 -14.41 14.01
C SER A 54 33.06 -15.54 14.18
N HIS A 55 34.04 -15.34 15.05
CA HIS A 55 34.92 -16.40 15.49
C HIS A 55 34.14 -17.39 16.38
N GLN A 56 34.45 -18.67 16.25
CA GLN A 56 33.86 -19.78 17.00
C GLN A 56 33.87 -19.63 18.53
N TYR A 57 34.85 -18.94 19.13
CA TYR A 57 34.86 -18.78 20.60
C TYR A 57 33.75 -17.86 21.10
N LEU A 58 33.17 -17.04 20.22
CA LEU A 58 31.97 -16.26 20.49
C LEU A 58 30.68 -17.06 20.29
N LYS A 59 30.77 -18.38 20.09
CA LYS A 59 29.59 -19.24 20.21
C LYS A 59 28.95 -18.97 21.57
N ASN A 60 27.65 -18.68 21.53
CA ASN A 60 26.81 -18.26 22.65
C ASN A 60 27.10 -16.87 23.22
N ALA A 61 27.87 -16.02 22.54
CA ALA A 61 28.01 -14.62 22.91
C ALA A 61 26.68 -13.87 22.64
N LYS A 62 26.34 -12.96 23.55
CA LYS A 62 25.17 -12.11 23.49
C LYS A 62 25.51 -10.79 22.78
N LEU A 63 24.80 -10.52 21.69
CA LEU A 63 24.79 -9.26 20.96
C LEU A 63 23.57 -8.45 21.38
N ILE A 64 23.73 -7.13 21.50
CA ILE A 64 22.64 -6.22 21.79
C ILE A 64 22.47 -5.31 20.58
N LEU A 65 21.27 -5.28 20.02
CA LEU A 65 20.83 -4.32 19.02
C LEU A 65 20.00 -3.26 19.72
N GLU A 66 20.38 -2.01 19.54
CA GLU A 66 19.68 -0.84 20.04
C GLU A 66 19.27 0.04 18.87
N ILE A 67 17.97 0.33 18.78
CA ILE A 67 17.40 1.19 17.75
C ILE A 67 16.84 2.41 18.46
N ARG A 68 17.37 3.58 18.12
CA ARG A 68 16.89 4.87 18.62
C ARG A 68 16.26 5.70 17.50
N TYR A 69 15.14 6.33 17.82
CA TYR A 69 14.49 7.31 16.96
C TYR A 69 14.43 8.65 17.69
N GLN A 70 14.93 9.71 17.05
CA GLN A 70 15.04 11.05 17.67
C GLN A 70 15.69 11.03 19.07
N GLY A 71 16.72 10.20 19.24
CA GLY A 71 17.45 10.05 20.51
C GLY A 71 16.77 9.18 21.57
N LYS A 72 15.48 8.88 21.44
CA LYS A 72 14.73 7.99 22.32
C LYS A 72 14.93 6.53 21.92
N LEU A 73 15.00 5.63 22.91
CA LEU A 73 15.04 4.20 22.67
C LEU A 73 13.71 3.75 22.07
N ALA A 74 13.75 3.26 20.83
CA ALA A 74 12.58 2.74 20.13
C ALA A 74 12.45 1.23 20.34
N SER A 75 13.56 0.50 20.25
CA SER A 75 13.58 -0.95 20.47
C SER A 75 14.97 -1.42 20.89
N GLN A 76 15.00 -2.49 21.67
CA GLN A 76 16.23 -3.18 22.04
C GLN A 76 16.02 -4.70 21.91
N TYR A 77 17.00 -5.38 21.33
CA TYR A 77 16.95 -6.83 21.15
C TYR A 77 18.26 -7.45 21.61
N ASN A 78 18.17 -8.60 22.29
CA ASN A 78 19.30 -9.40 22.69
C ASN A 78 19.34 -10.65 21.83
N PHE A 79 20.48 -10.92 21.20
CA PHE A 79 20.69 -12.10 20.37
C PHE A 79 21.81 -12.93 20.92
N GLN A 80 21.71 -14.24 20.72
CA GLN A 80 22.80 -15.15 21.01
C GLN A 80 23.37 -15.65 19.68
N LEU A 81 24.68 -15.58 19.53
CA LEU A 81 25.37 -16.17 18.39
C LEU A 81 25.36 -17.69 18.51
N THR A 82 24.71 -18.36 17.57
CA THR A 82 24.61 -19.83 17.52
C THR A 82 25.29 -20.37 16.27
N THR A 83 25.99 -21.49 16.41
CA THR A 83 26.59 -22.22 15.29
C THR A 83 26.79 -23.68 15.67
N ASP A 84 26.54 -24.57 14.72
CA ASP A 84 26.89 -25.99 14.81
C ASP A 84 28.19 -26.31 14.05
N SER A 85 28.76 -25.31 13.38
CA SER A 85 30.01 -25.46 12.66
C SER A 85 31.20 -25.55 13.62
N SER A 86 32.12 -26.45 13.29
CA SER A 86 33.44 -26.55 13.90
C SER A 86 34.47 -25.58 13.30
N ALA A 87 34.11 -24.83 12.25
CA ALA A 87 35.00 -23.90 11.59
C ALA A 87 35.42 -22.74 12.52
N THR A 88 36.64 -22.25 12.35
CA THR A 88 37.21 -21.14 13.13
C THR A 88 36.35 -19.89 13.08
N TYR A 89 35.77 -19.61 11.91
CA TYR A 89 34.79 -18.54 11.69
C TYR A 89 33.48 -19.12 11.17
N PHE A 90 32.38 -18.53 11.58
CA PHE A 90 31.04 -18.90 11.11
C PHE A 90 30.22 -17.65 10.74
N PRO A 91 29.44 -17.72 9.64
CA PRO A 91 28.52 -16.66 9.29
C PRO A 91 27.34 -16.66 10.25
N PHE A 92 26.89 -15.48 10.63
CA PHE A 92 25.65 -15.32 11.39
C PHE A 92 24.67 -14.45 10.61
N ARG A 93 23.39 -14.76 10.76
CA ARG A 93 22.28 -13.99 10.19
C ARG A 93 21.17 -13.90 11.23
N LEU A 94 20.80 -12.67 11.57
CA LEU A 94 19.75 -12.38 12.54
C LEU A 94 18.69 -11.51 11.86
N LEU A 95 17.44 -11.94 11.95
CA LEU A 95 16.30 -11.14 11.53
C LEU A 95 15.55 -10.72 12.79
N CYS A 96 15.43 -9.41 12.99
CA CYS A 96 14.83 -8.80 14.16
C CYS A 96 13.50 -8.20 13.73
N GLY A 97 12.40 -8.52 14.39
CA GLY A 97 11.15 -7.83 14.14
C GLY A 97 9.90 -8.67 14.44
N PRO A 98 8.72 -8.07 14.29
CA PRO A 98 8.50 -6.70 13.79
C PRO A 98 8.98 -5.61 14.78
N LEU A 99 9.51 -4.49 14.25
CA LEU A 99 10.01 -3.35 15.06
C LEU A 99 8.90 -2.39 15.48
N ASN A 100 7.71 -2.58 14.93
CA ASN A 100 6.52 -1.83 15.24
C ASN A 100 5.36 -2.83 15.36
N GLU A 101 4.42 -2.53 16.24
CA GLU A 101 3.24 -3.37 16.40
C GLU A 101 2.39 -3.36 15.12
N PRO A 102 1.55 -4.40 14.91
CA PRO A 102 0.48 -4.33 13.94
C PRO A 102 -0.32 -3.03 14.12
N TYR A 103 -0.71 -2.39 13.01
CA TYR A 103 -1.45 -1.11 13.00
C TYR A 103 -0.66 0.13 13.47
N GLN A 104 0.51 -0.03 14.07
CA GLN A 104 1.34 1.10 14.45
C GLN A 104 1.92 1.77 13.21
N ARG A 105 1.78 3.10 13.13
CA ARG A 105 2.38 3.88 12.04
C ARG A 105 3.89 3.88 12.19
N VAL A 106 4.57 3.44 11.15
CA VAL A 106 6.02 3.57 11.04
C VAL A 106 6.39 5.06 10.95
N LEU A 107 7.34 5.48 11.79
CA LEU A 107 7.84 6.85 11.81
C LEU A 107 8.88 7.07 10.71
N ALA A 108 8.79 8.20 10.03
CA ALA A 108 9.73 8.59 8.99
C ALA A 108 11.00 9.18 9.59
N GLY A 109 12.14 9.01 8.93
CA GLY A 109 13.38 9.72 9.25
C GLY A 109 14.54 8.84 9.68
N LYS A 110 15.43 9.42 10.49
CA LYS A 110 16.74 8.86 10.81
C LYS A 110 16.66 8.01 12.08
N TYR A 111 16.93 6.72 11.94
CA TYR A 111 17.07 5.79 13.06
C TYR A 111 18.55 5.58 13.32
N LYS A 112 18.99 5.80 14.56
CA LYS A 112 20.34 5.42 14.98
C LYS A 112 20.30 3.95 15.40
N VAL A 113 21.08 3.12 14.72
CA VAL A 113 21.18 1.70 15.02
C VAL A 113 22.57 1.42 15.55
N THR A 114 22.62 0.85 16.76
CA THR A 114 23.85 0.45 17.40
C THR A 114 23.80 -1.04 17.72
N ILE A 115 24.80 -1.80 17.29
CA ILE A 115 24.99 -3.20 17.65
C ILE A 115 26.23 -3.27 18.51
N TYR A 116 26.14 -3.89 19.68
CA TYR A 116 27.26 -3.95 20.61
C TYR A 116 27.27 -5.21 21.47
N ILE A 117 28.42 -5.47 22.08
CA ILE A 117 28.63 -6.51 23.10
C ILE A 117 28.99 -5.82 24.41
N ILE A 118 28.32 -6.20 25.50
CA ILE A 118 28.73 -5.85 26.87
C ILE A 118 29.45 -7.07 27.46
N ILE A 119 30.72 -6.93 27.88
CA ILE A 119 31.51 -8.04 28.40
C ILE A 119 30.88 -8.63 29.67
N ALA A 120 30.48 -7.79 30.62
CA ALA A 120 29.92 -8.23 31.90
C ALA A 120 28.70 -9.17 31.75
N GLY A 121 27.91 -8.99 30.68
CA GLY A 121 26.73 -9.80 30.37
C GLY A 121 27.01 -11.12 29.66
N GLN A 122 28.27 -11.45 29.37
CA GLN A 122 28.65 -12.67 28.64
C GLN A 122 28.88 -13.87 29.57
N SER A 123 28.89 -15.07 29.00
CA SER A 123 29.30 -16.29 29.72
C SER A 123 30.75 -16.19 30.19
N LEU A 124 31.13 -16.92 31.24
CA LEU A 124 32.51 -16.87 31.78
C LEU A 124 33.56 -17.20 30.70
N LYS A 125 33.26 -18.17 29.81
CA LYS A 125 34.15 -18.57 28.71
C LYS A 125 34.38 -17.43 27.72
N VAL A 126 33.30 -16.76 27.30
CA VAL A 126 33.38 -15.61 26.39
C VAL A 126 34.05 -14.43 27.08
N ARG A 127 33.72 -14.16 28.36
CA ARG A 127 34.36 -13.11 29.16
C ARG A 127 35.87 -13.29 29.24
N LYS A 128 36.38 -14.49 29.56
CA LYS A 128 37.82 -14.75 29.62
C LYS A 128 38.53 -14.52 28.30
N LYS A 129 37.86 -14.80 27.18
CA LYS A 129 38.39 -14.55 25.83
C LYS A 129 38.28 -13.09 25.40
N LEU A 130 37.26 -12.37 25.87
CA LEU A 130 37.10 -10.94 25.59
C LEU A 130 37.89 -10.05 26.55
N SER A 131 38.19 -10.51 27.76
CA SER A 131 38.94 -9.75 28.78
C SER A 131 40.40 -9.52 28.41
N SER A 132 40.94 -10.30 27.46
CA SER A 132 42.24 -9.98 26.85
C SER A 132 42.20 -8.72 25.99
N PHE A 133 41.01 -8.26 25.61
CA PHE A 133 40.79 -7.00 24.92
C PHE A 133 40.37 -5.95 25.96
N LYS A 134 40.95 -4.74 25.91
CA LYS A 134 40.59 -3.66 26.84
C LYS A 134 39.19 -3.11 26.50
N GLY A 135 38.31 -2.95 27.48
CA GLY A 135 36.99 -2.31 27.32
C GLY A 135 35.85 -3.04 28.04
N ALA A 136 34.79 -2.34 28.44
CA ALA A 136 33.60 -2.96 29.04
C ALA A 136 32.50 -3.27 27.99
N LYS A 137 32.54 -2.52 26.88
CA LYS A 137 31.57 -2.55 25.79
C LYS A 137 32.30 -2.39 24.45
N TYR A 138 31.89 -3.16 23.45
CA TYR A 138 32.37 -3.05 22.07
C TYR A 138 31.22 -2.71 21.13
N ASP A 139 31.30 -1.54 20.50
CA ASP A 139 30.35 -1.14 19.46
C ASP A 139 30.79 -1.74 18.12
N LEU A 140 30.00 -2.69 17.61
CA LEU A 140 30.26 -3.46 16.40
C LEU A 140 29.71 -2.79 15.15
N PHE A 141 28.61 -2.06 15.32
CA PHE A 141 27.95 -1.31 14.27
C PHE A 141 27.32 -0.07 14.91
N ASN A 142 27.51 1.09 14.31
CA ASN A 142 26.91 2.32 14.80
C ASN A 142 26.67 3.26 13.62
N GLU A 143 25.53 3.07 12.96
CA GLU A 143 25.18 3.89 11.82
C GLU A 143 23.75 4.41 11.94
N SER A 144 23.51 5.47 11.19
CA SER A 144 22.16 5.99 11.04
C SER A 144 21.57 5.50 9.74
N ILE A 145 20.45 4.80 9.85
CA ILE A 145 19.73 4.29 8.69
C ILE A 145 18.49 5.14 8.50
N TYR A 146 18.29 5.56 7.26
CA TYR A 146 17.19 6.43 6.88
C TYR A 146 15.98 5.62 6.41
N TRP A 147 14.80 5.95 6.93
CA TRP A 147 13.54 5.39 6.45
C TRP A 147 12.55 6.48 6.05
N LYS A 148 12.51 6.80 4.75
CA LYS A 148 11.63 7.77 4.08
C LYS A 148 11.57 9.17 4.76
N THR A 149 11.23 10.18 3.98
CA THR A 149 10.83 11.51 4.49
C THR A 149 9.36 11.50 4.86
N GLU A 150 8.97 12.38 5.77
CA GLU A 150 7.55 12.69 6.00
C GLU A 150 6.87 13.15 4.69
N LYS A 151 7.59 13.92 3.86
CA LYS A 151 7.15 14.33 2.53
C LYS A 151 6.83 13.15 1.61
N GLU A 152 7.64 12.09 1.63
CA GLU A 152 7.40 10.88 0.84
C GLU A 152 6.17 10.11 1.33
N PHE A 153 5.93 10.04 2.64
CA PHE A 153 4.70 9.46 3.17
C PHE A 153 3.46 10.27 2.78
N ILE A 154 3.54 11.60 2.85
CA ILE A 154 2.46 12.49 2.40
C ILE A 154 2.22 12.32 0.90
N LYS A 155 3.28 12.20 0.10
CA LYS A 155 3.18 11.98 -1.35
C LYS A 155 2.50 10.64 -1.66
N GLU A 156 2.93 9.56 -1.00
CA GLU A 156 2.33 8.23 -1.15
C GLU A 156 0.85 8.23 -0.75
N ASP A 157 0.50 8.89 0.36
CA ASP A 157 -0.89 9.03 0.78
C ASP A 157 -1.73 9.84 -0.23
N ARG A 158 -1.20 10.97 -0.72
CA ARG A 158 -1.82 11.75 -1.79
C ARG A 158 -2.01 10.93 -3.06
N GLU A 159 -1.04 10.11 -3.45
CA GLU A 159 -1.16 9.22 -4.62
C GLU A 159 -2.30 8.21 -4.45
N ILE A 160 -2.46 7.65 -3.25
CA ILE A 160 -3.56 6.73 -2.91
C ILE A 160 -4.91 7.46 -2.90
N LYS A 161 -5.00 8.63 -2.26
CA LYS A 161 -6.24 9.46 -2.25
C LYS A 161 -6.63 9.87 -3.67
N ASN A 162 -5.69 10.41 -4.44
CA ASN A 162 -5.88 10.75 -5.85
C ASN A 162 -6.31 9.54 -6.66
N PHE A 163 -5.81 8.34 -6.30
CA PHE A 163 -6.25 7.13 -6.94
C PHE A 163 -7.74 6.88 -6.71
N TYR A 164 -8.22 6.88 -5.47
CA TYR A 164 -9.64 6.64 -5.20
C TYR A 164 -10.55 7.76 -5.71
N GLN A 165 -10.13 9.03 -5.60
CA GLN A 165 -10.91 10.18 -6.09
C GLN A 165 -11.18 10.11 -7.60
N LYS A 166 -10.16 9.78 -8.41
CA LYS A 166 -10.35 9.63 -9.86
C LYS A 166 -11.33 8.51 -10.22
N ARG A 167 -11.33 7.41 -9.46
CA ARG A 167 -12.26 6.28 -9.63
C ARG A 167 -13.68 6.64 -9.22
N LEU A 168 -13.83 7.35 -8.10
CA LEU A 168 -15.11 7.90 -7.65
C LEU A 168 -15.73 8.78 -8.75
N GLN A 169 -14.98 9.74 -9.29
CA GLN A 169 -15.42 10.61 -10.37
C GLN A 169 -15.81 9.82 -11.63
N ARG A 170 -15.01 8.80 -11.98
CA ARG A 170 -15.26 7.99 -13.17
C ARG A 170 -16.53 7.15 -13.04
N LEU A 171 -16.74 6.51 -11.89
CA LEU A 171 -17.94 5.72 -11.61
C LEU A 171 -19.19 6.59 -11.51
N ASP A 172 -19.11 7.77 -10.89
CA ASP A 172 -20.20 8.76 -10.89
C ASP A 172 -20.54 9.23 -12.32
N THR A 173 -19.54 9.47 -13.16
CA THR A 173 -19.74 9.82 -14.58
C THR A 173 -20.50 8.70 -15.31
N LEU A 174 -20.08 7.44 -15.14
CA LEU A 174 -20.75 6.28 -15.75
C LEU A 174 -22.20 6.14 -15.27
N TYR A 175 -22.47 6.41 -14.00
CA TYR A 175 -23.82 6.44 -13.44
C TYR A 175 -24.70 7.53 -14.07
N LYS A 176 -24.18 8.77 -14.16
CA LYS A 176 -24.87 9.89 -14.83
C LYS A 176 -25.12 9.61 -16.31
N GLU A 177 -24.16 9.01 -17.01
CA GLU A 177 -24.30 8.59 -18.40
C GLU A 177 -25.39 7.52 -18.56
N LEU A 178 -25.48 6.54 -17.65
CA LEU A 178 -26.56 5.55 -17.63
C LEU A 178 -27.93 6.20 -17.52
N LEU A 179 -28.13 7.11 -16.56
CA LEU A 179 -29.41 7.81 -16.40
C LEU A 179 -29.78 8.62 -17.65
N LYS A 180 -28.84 9.40 -18.17
CA LYS A 180 -29.06 10.22 -19.37
C LYS A 180 -29.45 9.36 -20.58
N ASN A 181 -28.71 8.28 -20.83
CA ASN A 181 -28.96 7.44 -22.00
C ASN A 181 -30.21 6.58 -21.83
N ALA A 182 -30.55 6.15 -20.61
CA ALA A 182 -31.81 5.48 -20.33
C ALA A 182 -33.01 6.40 -20.64
N GLN A 183 -32.93 7.68 -20.24
CA GLN A 183 -33.96 8.67 -20.57
C GLN A 183 -34.11 8.83 -22.09
N LEU A 184 -33.00 9.01 -22.81
CA LEU A 184 -33.02 9.08 -24.27
C LEU A 184 -33.64 7.82 -24.89
N ALA A 185 -33.35 6.64 -24.37
CA ALA A 185 -33.94 5.40 -24.86
C ALA A 185 -35.46 5.36 -24.64
N LEU A 186 -35.96 5.80 -23.48
CA LEU A 186 -37.40 5.90 -23.20
C LEU A 186 -38.08 6.96 -24.08
N GLU A 187 -37.40 8.05 -24.39
CA GLU A 187 -37.93 9.18 -25.17
C GLU A 187 -37.84 9.02 -26.69
N VAL A 188 -37.54 7.81 -27.20
CA VAL A 188 -37.39 7.58 -28.65
C VAL A 188 -38.62 8.05 -29.44
N GLN A 189 -39.83 7.74 -28.99
CA GLN A 189 -41.06 8.15 -29.68
C GLN A 189 -41.22 9.67 -29.74
N LYS A 190 -40.99 10.37 -28.62
CA LYS A 190 -40.97 11.83 -28.57
C LYS A 190 -39.89 12.40 -29.49
N SER A 191 -38.71 11.79 -29.50
CA SER A 191 -37.58 12.22 -30.35
C SER A 191 -37.94 12.13 -31.83
N ILE A 192 -38.65 11.08 -32.25
CA ILE A 192 -39.15 10.94 -33.63
C ILE A 192 -40.19 12.01 -33.95
N GLN A 193 -41.20 12.20 -33.08
CA GLN A 193 -42.27 13.19 -33.26
C GLN A 193 -41.72 14.61 -33.43
N TYR A 194 -40.72 14.99 -32.62
CA TYR A 194 -40.11 16.32 -32.64
C TYR A 194 -38.84 16.40 -33.49
N ARG A 195 -38.52 15.37 -34.28
CA ARG A 195 -37.30 15.30 -35.14
C ARG A 195 -35.99 15.60 -34.39
N LYS A 196 -35.90 15.19 -33.12
CA LYS A 196 -34.70 15.36 -32.28
C LYS A 196 -33.70 14.21 -32.50
N PRO A 197 -32.38 14.50 -32.50
CA PRO A 197 -31.38 13.46 -32.63
C PRO A 197 -31.40 12.52 -31.43
N ASN A 198 -31.49 11.21 -31.67
CA ASN A 198 -31.48 10.20 -30.63
C ASN A 198 -30.70 8.97 -31.11
N PRO A 199 -29.65 8.55 -30.37
CA PRO A 199 -28.74 7.49 -30.80
C PRO A 199 -29.37 6.09 -30.81
N PHE A 200 -30.58 5.94 -30.25
CA PHE A 200 -31.28 4.65 -30.13
C PHE A 200 -32.39 4.46 -31.17
N ILE A 201 -32.57 5.40 -32.11
CA ILE A 201 -33.51 5.26 -33.23
C ILE A 201 -32.89 4.35 -34.29
N GLY A 202 -33.60 3.28 -34.65
CA GLY A 202 -33.24 2.41 -35.77
C GLY A 202 -33.45 3.12 -37.12
N LYS A 203 -32.39 3.27 -37.91
CA LYS A 203 -32.38 4.01 -39.20
C LYS A 203 -33.50 3.59 -40.16
N LYS A 204 -33.84 2.30 -40.23
CA LYS A 204 -34.84 1.76 -41.16
C LYS A 204 -36.27 1.79 -40.62
N GLN A 205 -36.43 1.65 -39.30
CA GLN A 205 -37.74 1.39 -38.69
C GLN A 205 -38.31 2.62 -37.98
N GLN A 206 -37.52 3.67 -37.78
CA GLN A 206 -37.88 4.88 -37.01
C GLN A 206 -38.56 4.49 -35.68
N LYS A 207 -37.94 3.54 -34.98
CA LYS A 207 -38.40 2.97 -33.70
C LYS A 207 -37.18 2.71 -32.81
N PHE A 208 -37.42 2.42 -31.53
CA PHE A 208 -36.37 2.01 -30.61
C PHE A 208 -35.60 0.80 -31.15
N SER A 209 -34.27 0.85 -31.11
CA SER A 209 -33.39 -0.23 -31.53
C SER A 209 -32.73 -0.89 -30.32
N PRO A 210 -33.18 -2.11 -29.92
CA PRO A 210 -32.55 -2.89 -28.85
C PRO A 210 -31.06 -3.13 -29.11
N ILE A 211 -30.67 -3.30 -30.38
CA ILE A 211 -29.28 -3.54 -30.79
C ILE A 211 -28.42 -2.31 -30.50
N LEU A 212 -28.89 -1.09 -30.80
CA LEU A 212 -28.14 0.13 -30.53
C LEU A 212 -27.99 0.38 -29.03
N TRP A 213 -29.07 0.19 -28.27
CA TRP A 213 -29.04 0.24 -26.80
C TRP A 213 -28.03 -0.76 -26.25
N ARG A 214 -28.07 -2.02 -26.69
CA ARG A 214 -27.18 -3.07 -26.20
C ARG A 214 -25.72 -2.79 -26.53
N LYS A 215 -25.43 -2.34 -27.75
CA LYS A 215 -24.06 -1.95 -28.16
C LYS A 215 -23.53 -0.81 -27.30
N TRP A 216 -24.36 0.19 -27.01
CA TRP A 216 -23.99 1.27 -26.11
C TRP A 216 -23.74 0.75 -24.69
N LEU A 217 -24.68 -0.04 -24.13
CA LEU A 217 -24.58 -0.57 -22.78
C LEU A 217 -23.31 -1.39 -22.57
N GLN A 218 -22.96 -2.24 -23.54
CA GLN A 218 -21.76 -3.05 -23.47
C GLN A 218 -20.49 -2.19 -23.51
N LYS A 219 -20.34 -1.35 -24.55
CA LYS A 219 -19.09 -0.63 -24.82
C LYS A 219 -18.87 0.60 -23.95
N LYS A 220 -19.95 1.29 -23.58
CA LYS A 220 -19.88 2.58 -22.88
C LYS A 220 -20.12 2.47 -21.38
N LEU A 221 -20.73 1.38 -20.90
CA LEU A 221 -20.98 1.17 -19.49
C LEU A 221 -20.29 -0.09 -18.94
N GLN A 222 -20.61 -1.27 -19.47
CA GLN A 222 -20.17 -2.53 -18.87
C GLN A 222 -18.66 -2.74 -18.94
N GLU A 223 -18.06 -2.54 -20.11
CA GLU A 223 -16.60 -2.64 -20.29
C GLU A 223 -15.83 -1.63 -19.43
N PRO A 224 -16.15 -0.32 -19.44
CA PRO A 224 -15.52 0.64 -18.52
C PRO A 224 -15.68 0.28 -17.05
N THR A 225 -16.88 -0.12 -16.61
CA THR A 225 -17.12 -0.49 -15.20
C THR A 225 -16.30 -1.71 -14.77
N LYS A 226 -16.17 -2.72 -15.65
CA LYS A 226 -15.29 -3.88 -15.41
C LYS A 226 -13.81 -3.50 -15.34
N ASN A 227 -13.38 -2.54 -16.17
CA ASN A 227 -12.02 -2.02 -16.12
C ASN A 227 -11.74 -1.30 -14.80
N GLU A 228 -12.68 -0.48 -14.30
CA GLU A 228 -12.56 0.15 -12.98
C GLU A 228 -12.45 -0.90 -11.85
N LEU A 229 -13.30 -1.94 -11.87
CA LEU A 229 -13.21 -3.06 -10.92
C LEU A 229 -11.84 -3.75 -10.96
N ALA A 230 -11.32 -4.03 -12.15
CA ALA A 230 -10.00 -4.65 -12.30
C ALA A 230 -8.88 -3.75 -11.77
N MET A 231 -8.98 -2.43 -12.01
CA MET A 231 -8.02 -1.45 -11.49
C MET A 231 -8.07 -1.36 -9.96
N LEU A 232 -9.25 -1.29 -9.36
CA LEU A 232 -9.44 -1.29 -7.90
C LEU A 232 -8.79 -2.53 -7.27
N ARG A 233 -9.10 -3.72 -7.77
CA ARG A 233 -8.53 -4.99 -7.27
C ARG A 233 -7.02 -5.08 -7.45
N LYS A 234 -6.50 -4.66 -8.59
CA LYS A 234 -5.05 -4.65 -8.87
C LYS A 234 -4.33 -3.66 -7.97
N PHE A 235 -4.91 -2.49 -7.76
CA PHE A 235 -4.36 -1.47 -6.87
C PHE A 235 -4.37 -1.98 -5.43
N TYR A 236 -5.51 -2.47 -4.94
CA TYR A 236 -5.67 -3.03 -3.59
C TYR A 236 -4.66 -4.14 -3.29
N LYS A 237 -4.42 -5.07 -4.22
CA LYS A 237 -3.39 -6.12 -4.07
C LYS A 237 -1.96 -5.56 -3.90
N LYS A 238 -1.66 -4.43 -4.52
CA LYS A 238 -0.33 -3.79 -4.47
C LYS A 238 -0.16 -2.87 -3.27
N THR A 239 -1.23 -2.19 -2.87
CA THR A 239 -1.19 -1.12 -1.88
C THR A 239 -1.83 -1.52 -0.56
N TYR A 240 -2.22 -2.78 -0.38
CA TYR A 240 -2.97 -3.26 0.79
C TYR A 240 -2.37 -2.69 2.08
N CYS A 241 -3.09 -1.71 2.60
CA CYS A 241 -2.85 -1.04 3.85
C CYS A 241 -4.24 -0.68 4.37
N ARG A 242 -4.51 -0.90 5.67
CA ARG A 242 -5.75 -0.51 6.34
C ARG A 242 -6.10 0.99 6.28
N ARG A 243 -5.34 1.81 5.54
CA ARG A 243 -5.57 3.26 5.41
C ARG A 243 -6.84 3.63 4.63
N TYR A 244 -7.30 2.80 3.67
CA TYR A 244 -8.54 3.06 2.90
C TYR A 244 -9.36 1.81 2.52
N PRO A 245 -9.67 0.90 3.47
CA PRO A 245 -10.49 -0.30 3.18
C PRO A 245 -11.91 0.08 2.74
N GLU A 246 -12.49 1.11 3.36
CA GLU A 246 -13.84 1.57 3.06
C GLU A 246 -13.98 2.15 1.65
N PRO A 247 -13.14 3.11 1.19
CA PRO A 247 -13.19 3.57 -0.20
C PRO A 247 -13.10 2.44 -1.23
N ASN A 248 -12.21 1.46 -1.03
CA ASN A 248 -12.11 0.35 -1.99
C ASN A 248 -13.40 -0.49 -2.00
N SER A 249 -13.87 -0.91 -0.82
CA SER A 249 -15.08 -1.72 -0.69
C SER A 249 -16.30 -1.01 -1.28
N ASN A 250 -16.49 0.26 -0.93
CA ASN A 250 -17.62 1.06 -1.40
C ASN A 250 -17.60 1.25 -2.92
N LEU A 251 -16.43 1.48 -3.53
CA LEU A 251 -16.30 1.65 -4.98
C LEU A 251 -16.47 0.33 -5.74
N GLU A 252 -15.97 -0.79 -5.21
CA GLU A 252 -16.24 -2.11 -5.79
C GLU A 252 -17.73 -2.43 -5.74
N GLU A 253 -18.36 -2.23 -4.58
CA GLU A 253 -19.80 -2.44 -4.41
C GLU A 253 -20.61 -1.51 -5.33
N PHE A 254 -20.25 -0.23 -5.43
CA PHE A 254 -20.90 0.72 -6.33
C PHE A 254 -20.87 0.23 -7.77
N ALA A 255 -19.71 -0.23 -8.26
CA ALA A 255 -19.58 -0.76 -9.61
C ALA A 255 -20.45 -2.01 -9.84
N PHE A 256 -20.57 -2.90 -8.86
CA PHE A 256 -21.48 -4.05 -8.94
C PHE A 256 -22.95 -3.63 -8.98
N VAL A 257 -23.35 -2.73 -8.08
CA VAL A 257 -24.73 -2.23 -8.01
C VAL A 257 -25.09 -1.45 -9.27
N LEU A 258 -24.16 -0.68 -9.85
CA LEU A 258 -24.34 0.04 -11.11
C LEU A 258 -24.63 -0.93 -12.27
N LEU A 259 -23.88 -2.02 -12.39
CA LEU A 259 -24.12 -3.04 -13.41
C LEU A 259 -25.48 -3.75 -13.22
N ARG A 260 -25.90 -3.97 -11.97
CA ARG A 260 -27.23 -4.53 -11.68
C ARG A 260 -28.34 -3.56 -12.05
N TYR A 261 -28.19 -2.29 -11.68
CA TYR A 261 -29.15 -1.24 -11.99
C TYR A 261 -29.31 -1.03 -13.50
N ALA A 262 -28.20 -1.09 -14.24
CA ALA A 262 -28.20 -1.02 -15.70
C ALA A 262 -29.05 -2.12 -16.37
N ARG A 263 -29.07 -3.34 -15.81
CA ARG A 263 -29.91 -4.44 -16.30
C ARG A 263 -31.38 -4.21 -16.01
N ILE A 264 -31.71 -3.71 -14.82
CA ILE A 264 -33.09 -3.34 -14.45
C ILE A 264 -33.60 -2.27 -15.42
N LEU A 265 -32.81 -1.22 -15.68
CA LEU A 265 -33.17 -0.19 -16.64
C LEU A 265 -33.33 -0.74 -18.06
N SER A 266 -32.45 -1.65 -18.51
CA SER A 266 -32.63 -2.36 -19.78
C SER A 266 -34.00 -3.03 -19.85
N ILE A 267 -34.40 -3.80 -18.85
CA ILE A 267 -35.68 -4.51 -18.82
C ILE A 267 -36.84 -3.52 -18.97
N ARG A 268 -36.85 -2.46 -18.16
CA ARG A 268 -37.89 -1.41 -18.20
C ARG A 268 -37.98 -0.73 -19.56
N ILE A 269 -36.85 -0.43 -20.19
CA ILE A 269 -36.81 0.17 -21.54
C ILE A 269 -37.42 -0.79 -22.57
N HIS A 270 -37.09 -2.08 -22.51
CA HIS A 270 -37.64 -3.06 -23.43
C HIS A 270 -39.15 -3.25 -23.24
N GLU A 271 -39.60 -3.33 -21.99
CA GLU A 271 -41.02 -3.41 -21.64
C GLU A 271 -41.79 -2.17 -22.13
N TYR A 272 -41.25 -0.97 -21.90
CA TYR A 272 -41.85 0.29 -22.36
C TYR A 272 -42.05 0.31 -23.88
N HIS A 273 -41.07 -0.18 -24.64
CA HIS A 273 -41.15 -0.26 -26.10
C HIS A 273 -41.85 -1.52 -26.62
N LYS A 274 -42.37 -2.38 -25.74
CA LYS A 274 -43.02 -3.66 -26.08
C LYS A 274 -42.14 -4.57 -26.96
N VAL A 275 -40.83 -4.57 -26.71
CA VAL A 275 -39.85 -5.42 -27.40
C VAL A 275 -39.38 -6.53 -26.47
N LYS A 276 -39.05 -7.70 -27.04
CA LYS A 276 -38.55 -8.84 -26.26
C LYS A 276 -37.25 -8.46 -25.54
N VAL A 277 -37.24 -8.66 -24.22
CA VAL A 277 -36.05 -8.45 -23.38
C VAL A 277 -34.91 -9.37 -23.83
N ASP A 278 -33.70 -8.83 -23.96
CA ASP A 278 -32.50 -9.64 -24.20
C ASP A 278 -32.27 -10.58 -23.00
N VAL A 279 -32.16 -11.89 -23.25
CA VAL A 279 -31.92 -12.93 -22.23
C VAL A 279 -30.70 -12.60 -21.37
N ARG A 280 -29.69 -11.93 -21.94
CA ARG A 280 -28.48 -11.52 -21.24
C ARG A 280 -28.73 -10.41 -20.22
N ASP A 281 -29.75 -9.58 -20.45
CA ASP A 281 -30.18 -8.52 -19.53
C ASP A 281 -31.14 -9.06 -18.46
N ALA A 282 -31.97 -10.05 -18.80
CA ALA A 282 -32.85 -10.75 -17.87
C ALA A 282 -32.09 -11.73 -16.93
N SER A 283 -30.93 -12.25 -17.36
CA SER A 283 -30.18 -13.21 -16.56
C SER A 283 -29.69 -12.62 -15.22
N ARG A 284 -29.99 -13.33 -14.13
CA ARG A 284 -29.60 -12.97 -12.74
C ARG A 284 -30.17 -11.63 -12.25
N VAL A 285 -31.25 -11.14 -12.85
CA VAL A 285 -32.07 -10.07 -12.26
C VAL A 285 -33.18 -10.75 -11.48
N ASP A 286 -33.12 -10.62 -10.16
CA ASP A 286 -34.21 -11.02 -9.27
C ASP A 286 -35.50 -10.26 -9.68
N PRO A 287 -36.63 -10.94 -9.92
CA PRO A 287 -37.92 -10.31 -10.24
C PRO A 287 -38.34 -9.24 -9.22
N PHE A 288 -37.93 -9.37 -7.96
CA PHE A 288 -38.17 -8.37 -6.91
C PHE A 288 -37.19 -7.18 -6.93
N GLY A 289 -36.19 -7.20 -7.83
CA GLY A 289 -35.24 -6.11 -8.00
C GLY A 289 -35.84 -4.88 -8.69
N VAL A 290 -36.88 -5.07 -9.51
CA VAL A 290 -37.57 -3.97 -10.22
C VAL A 290 -38.40 -3.12 -9.25
N SER A 291 -38.98 -3.72 -8.21
CA SER A 291 -39.78 -3.02 -7.18
C SER A 291 -38.95 -2.27 -6.14
N ARG A 292 -37.61 -2.38 -6.16
CA ARG A 292 -36.69 -1.75 -5.20
C ARG A 292 -35.74 -0.73 -5.82
N GLU A 293 -36.09 -0.19 -6.99
CA GLU A 293 -35.26 0.78 -7.73
C GLU A 293 -34.83 1.98 -6.88
N GLN A 294 -35.76 2.59 -6.14
CA GLN A 294 -35.45 3.71 -5.26
C GLN A 294 -34.43 3.32 -4.16
N GLY A 295 -34.51 2.09 -3.66
CA GLY A 295 -33.54 1.53 -2.71
C GLY A 295 -32.14 1.40 -3.32
N LEU A 296 -32.04 0.99 -4.59
CA LEU A 296 -30.76 0.90 -5.32
C LEU A 296 -30.16 2.29 -5.57
N ILE A 297 -30.96 3.27 -5.98
CA ILE A 297 -30.53 4.66 -6.19
C ILE A 297 -30.01 5.26 -4.88
N ASN A 298 -30.74 5.04 -3.78
CA ASN A 298 -30.34 5.49 -2.45
C ASN A 298 -29.03 4.82 -2.02
N HIS A 299 -28.86 3.52 -2.29
CA HIS A 299 -27.65 2.77 -1.97
C HIS A 299 -26.44 3.26 -2.77
N LEU A 300 -26.57 3.41 -4.09
CA LEU A 300 -25.53 4.00 -4.96
C LEU A 300 -25.09 5.38 -4.46
N SER A 301 -26.06 6.24 -4.13
CA SER A 301 -25.79 7.58 -3.61
C SER A 301 -25.13 7.56 -2.23
N LYS A 302 -25.43 6.56 -1.39
CA LYS A 302 -24.80 6.36 -0.07
C LYS A 302 -23.35 5.90 -0.21
N LEU A 303 -23.08 4.96 -1.12
CA LEU A 303 -21.73 4.43 -1.37
C LEU A 303 -20.77 5.53 -1.85
N LEU A 304 -21.20 6.39 -2.79
CA LEU A 304 -20.38 7.53 -3.25
C LEU A 304 -20.13 8.54 -2.12
N ARG A 305 -21.16 8.88 -1.34
CA ARG A 305 -21.05 9.81 -0.21
C ARG A 305 -20.12 9.28 0.88
N ASN A 306 -20.25 8.01 1.25
CA ASN A 306 -19.38 7.38 2.24
C ASN A 306 -17.93 7.35 1.75
N THR A 307 -17.71 7.02 0.48
CA THR A 307 -16.37 7.07 -0.12
C THR A 307 -15.76 8.47 -0.06
N ALA A 308 -16.51 9.51 -0.45
CA ALA A 308 -16.04 10.90 -0.39
C ALA A 308 -15.67 11.30 1.04
N LYS A 309 -16.56 11.02 2.01
CA LYS A 309 -16.33 11.30 3.44
C LYS A 309 -15.08 10.60 3.99
N SER A 310 -14.89 9.31 3.68
CA SER A 310 -13.71 8.57 4.17
C SER A 310 -12.40 9.09 3.56
N LEU A 311 -12.44 9.67 2.35
CA LEU A 311 -11.29 10.34 1.73
C LEU A 311 -11.00 11.73 2.33
N GLU A 312 -12.00 12.41 2.87
CA GLU A 312 -11.89 13.72 3.55
C GLU A 312 -11.45 13.58 5.02
N ASN A 313 -11.95 12.58 5.75
CA ASN A 313 -11.76 12.42 7.20
C ASN A 313 -10.41 11.81 7.63
N THR A 314 -9.57 11.40 6.68
CA THR A 314 -8.21 10.91 6.96
C THR A 314 -7.25 12.09 7.13
N LYS A 315 -7.21 12.67 8.34
CA LYS A 315 -6.19 13.62 8.81
C LYS A 315 -5.03 12.92 9.47
#